data_AF-A0A7D9E2F9-F1
#
_entry.id   AF-A0A7D9E2F9-F1
#
_cell.length_a   1.000
_cell.length_b   1.000
_cell.length_c   1.000
_cell.angle_alpha   90.00
_cell.angle_beta   90.00
_cell.angle_gamma   90.00
#
_symmetry.space_group_name_H-M   'P 1'
#
loop_
_entity.id
_entity.type
_entity.pdbx_description
1 polymer ?
#
loop_
_entity_poly.entity_id
_entity_poly.type
_entity_poly.pdbx_seq_one_letter_code
_entity_poly.pdbx_strand_id
1 'polypeptide(L)'
;KKKIVNGRLAQFLLPIGTVTNVPATAIYIALASMFIVQTFHPNLLSFTSSILICLSSTIATLASSPIPAATPIAVQGVVLQVIGIPTADIGLIVAIDWFV
;
A
#
# COMPACT_ATOMS: atom_id res chain seq x y z
N LYS A 1 20.09 17.04 -17.05
CA LYS A 1 19.85 18.51 -16.91
C LYS A 1 19.86 18.87 -15.43
N LYS A 2 20.86 19.63 -14.95
CA LYS A 2 20.86 20.18 -13.58
C LYS A 2 19.68 21.15 -13.47
N LYS A 3 18.63 20.79 -12.72
CA LYS A 3 17.55 21.75 -12.40
C LYS A 3 18.15 22.89 -11.57
N ILE A 4 17.67 24.12 -11.75
CA ILE A 4 18.01 25.29 -10.94
C ILE A 4 17.36 25.12 -9.56
N VAL A 5 17.89 24.21 -8.76
CA VAL A 5 17.40 23.90 -7.41
C VAL A 5 18.58 23.98 -6.46
N ASN A 6 18.38 24.65 -5.33
CA ASN A 6 19.41 24.80 -4.32
C ASN A 6 19.81 23.42 -3.76
N GLY A 7 21.08 23.05 -3.89
CA GLY A 7 21.58 21.70 -3.57
C GLY A 7 21.36 21.30 -2.11
N ARG A 8 21.43 22.25 -1.16
CA ARG A 8 21.14 22.00 0.26
C ARG A 8 19.66 21.68 0.49
N LEU A 9 18.78 22.37 -0.21
CA LEU A 9 17.34 22.13 -0.14
C LEU A 9 16.99 20.77 -0.75
N ALA A 10 17.62 20.41 -1.87
CA ALA A 10 17.43 19.12 -2.51
C ALA A 10 17.93 17.95 -1.64
N GLN A 11 19.09 18.08 -1.00
CA GLN A 11 19.63 17.04 -0.10
C GLN A 11 18.74 16.80 1.13
N PHE A 12 18.02 17.82 1.59
CA PHE A 12 17.07 17.68 2.69
C PHE A 12 15.71 17.14 2.21
N LEU A 13 15.17 17.67 1.10
CA LEU A 13 13.83 17.32 0.63
C LEU A 13 13.76 15.97 -0.10
N LEU A 14 14.82 15.55 -0.80
CA LEU A 14 14.80 14.31 -1.57
C LEU A 14 14.58 13.07 -0.67
N PRO A 15 15.32 12.87 0.44
CA PRO A 15 15.12 11.72 1.32
C PRO A 15 13.73 11.71 2.00
N ILE A 16 13.23 12.89 2.39
CA ILE A 16 11.91 13.02 3.03
C ILE A 16 10.80 12.73 2.00
N GLY A 17 10.95 13.27 0.79
CA GLY A 17 10.02 13.05 -0.31
C GLY A 17 9.96 11.58 -0.73
N THR A 18 11.07 10.86 -0.72
CA THR A 18 11.07 9.44 -1.09
C THR A 18 10.36 8.53 -0.09
N VAL A 19 10.27 8.92 1.19
CA VAL A 19 9.56 8.13 2.22
C VAL A 19 8.07 8.48 2.29
N THR A 20 7.73 9.75 2.07
CA THR A 20 6.35 10.24 2.18
C THR A 20 5.55 10.13 0.88
N ASN A 21 6.21 10.17 -0.28
CA ASN A 21 5.56 10.12 -1.58
C ASN A 21 5.46 8.68 -2.10
N VAL A 22 4.56 7.89 -1.51
CA VAL A 22 4.30 6.51 -1.96
C VAL A 22 2.88 6.31 -2.51
N PRO A 23 2.47 7.05 -3.56
CA PRO A 23 1.12 6.94 -4.12
C PRO A 23 0.90 5.62 -4.87
N ALA A 24 1.93 5.10 -5.55
CA ALA A 24 1.82 3.87 -6.33
C ALA A 24 1.59 2.62 -5.44
N THR A 25 2.27 2.53 -4.30
CA THR A 25 2.07 1.43 -3.35
C THR A 25 0.71 1.50 -2.67
N ALA A 26 0.19 2.70 -2.39
CA ALA A 26 -1.15 2.86 -1.82
C ALA A 26 -2.23 2.31 -2.77
N ILE A 27 -2.13 2.62 -4.07
CA ILE A 27 -3.05 2.10 -5.09
C ILE A 27 -2.91 0.58 -5.23
N TYR A 28 -1.67 0.06 -5.25
CA TYR A 28 -1.42 -1.37 -5.28
C TYR A 28 -2.11 -2.08 -4.11
N ILE A 29 -1.85 -1.66 -2.87
CA ILE A 29 -2.42 -2.28 -1.67
C ILE A 29 -3.95 -2.21 -1.67
N ALA A 30 -4.53 -1.08 -2.13
CA ALA A 30 -5.98 -0.94 -2.24
C ALA A 30 -6.59 -1.93 -3.26
N LEU A 31 -6.03 -2.01 -4.47
CA LEU A 31 -6.51 -2.91 -5.52
C LEU A 31 -6.31 -4.38 -5.14
N ALA A 32 -5.15 -4.71 -4.57
CA ALA A 32 -4.84 -6.06 -4.14
C ALA A 32 -5.76 -6.53 -3.01
N SER A 33 -6.09 -5.63 -2.07
CA SER A 33 -7.07 -5.90 -1.00
C SER A 33 -8.49 -6.07 -1.55
N MET A 34 -8.92 -5.21 -2.48
CA MET A 34 -10.23 -5.37 -3.14
C MET A 34 -10.33 -6.69 -3.91
N PHE A 35 -9.25 -7.09 -4.56
CA PHE A 35 -9.18 -8.36 -5.29
C PHE A 35 -9.29 -9.58 -4.36
N ILE A 36 -8.61 -9.57 -3.20
CA ILE A 36 -8.78 -10.63 -2.18
C ILE A 36 -10.24 -10.71 -1.74
N VAL A 37 -10.84 -9.57 -1.39
CA VAL A 37 -12.23 -9.53 -0.91
C VAL A 37 -13.17 -10.08 -1.98
N GLN A 38 -12.99 -9.68 -3.25
CA GLN A 38 -13.80 -10.19 -4.36
C GLN A 38 -13.66 -11.70 -4.57
N THR A 39 -12.46 -12.24 -4.37
CA THR A 39 -12.15 -13.64 -4.66
C THR A 39 -12.62 -14.59 -3.55
N PHE A 40 -12.35 -14.23 -2.29
CA PHE A 40 -12.63 -15.10 -1.13
C PHE A 40 -13.92 -14.73 -0.40
N HIS A 41 -14.35 -13.46 -0.45
CA HIS A 41 -15.47 -12.94 0.32
C HIS A 41 -16.36 -11.93 -0.44
N PRO A 42 -16.97 -12.33 -1.57
CA PRO A 42 -17.71 -11.40 -2.43
C PRO A 42 -18.87 -10.69 -1.69
N ASN A 43 -19.43 -11.31 -0.65
CA ASN A 43 -20.53 -10.76 0.14
C ASN A 43 -20.10 -9.61 1.07
N LEU A 44 -18.81 -9.48 1.38
CA LEU A 44 -18.28 -8.42 2.24
C LEU A 44 -17.97 -7.14 1.46
N LEU A 45 -17.96 -7.20 0.12
CA LEU A 45 -17.65 -6.07 -0.73
C LEU A 45 -18.85 -5.11 -0.85
N SER A 46 -19.00 -4.25 0.14
CA SER A 46 -19.96 -3.13 0.13
C SER A 46 -19.26 -1.81 -0.20
N PHE A 47 -20.01 -0.80 -0.65
CA PHE A 47 -19.48 0.54 -0.91
C PHE A 47 -18.72 1.12 0.29
N THR A 48 -19.20 0.86 1.51
CA THR A 48 -18.53 1.24 2.75
C THR A 48 -17.17 0.56 2.92
N SER A 49 -17.06 -0.72 2.57
CA SER A 49 -15.80 -1.48 2.65
C SER A 49 -14.77 -0.95 1.66
N SER A 50 -15.19 -0.58 0.44
CA SER A 50 -14.30 0.00 -0.58
C SER A 50 -13.71 1.34 -0.13
N ILE A 51 -14.52 2.19 0.51
CA ILE A 51 -14.06 3.45 1.09
C ILE A 51 -13.08 3.20 2.24
N LEU A 52 -13.39 2.24 3.12
CA LEU A 52 -12.50 1.86 4.22
C LEU A 52 -11.15 1.32 3.70
N ILE A 53 -11.13 0.52 2.63
CA ILE A 53 -9.91 0.03 2.00
C ILE A 53 -9.08 1.19 1.44
N CYS A 54 -9.70 2.15 0.73
CA CYS A 54 -9.00 3.32 0.19
C CYS A 54 -8.40 4.21 1.30
N LEU A 55 -9.14 4.47 2.37
CA LEU A 55 -8.67 5.29 3.49
C LEU A 55 -7.57 4.58 4.29
N SER A 56 -7.78 3.30 4.63
CA SER A 56 -6.81 2.50 5.39
C SER A 56 -5.51 2.27 4.62
N SER A 57 -5.58 1.94 3.32
CA SER A 57 -4.38 1.78 2.48
C SER A 57 -3.56 3.06 2.40
N THR A 58 -4.20 4.23 2.29
CA THR A 58 -3.51 5.52 2.26
C THR A 58 -2.79 5.78 3.58
N ILE A 59 -3.49 5.63 4.71
CA ILE A 59 -2.91 5.85 6.04
C ILE A 59 -1.80 4.85 6.35
N ALA A 60 -2.02 3.57 6.04
CA ALA A 60 -1.09 2.50 6.34
C ALA A 60 0.18 2.59 5.47
N THR A 61 0.07 3.09 4.23
CA THR A 61 1.23 3.33 3.36
C THR A 61 2.10 4.48 3.87
N LEU A 62 1.51 5.52 4.47
CA LEU A 62 2.27 6.61 5.12
C LEU A 62 3.02 6.14 6.37
N ALA A 63 2.53 5.09 7.04
CA ALA A 63 3.16 4.47 8.20
C ALA A 63 4.24 3.43 7.82
N SER A 64 4.47 3.22 6.53
CA SER A 64 5.34 2.18 6.01
C SER A 64 6.80 2.62 5.91
N SER A 65 7.73 1.75 6.35
CA SER A 65 9.17 1.97 6.22
C SER A 65 9.67 1.74 4.78
N PRO A 66 10.72 2.44 4.31
CA PRO A 66 11.28 2.25 2.95
C PRO A 66 12.10 0.94 2.80
N ILE A 67 11.62 -0.18 3.32
CA ILE A 67 12.27 -1.49 3.20
C ILE A 67 11.81 -2.13 1.88
N PRO A 68 12.70 -2.44 0.92
CA PRO A 68 12.31 -3.09 -0.32
C PRO A 68 11.77 -4.51 -0.03
N ALA A 69 10.62 -4.87 -0.60
CA ALA A 69 9.91 -6.16 -0.55
C ALA A 69 9.09 -6.51 0.71
N ALA A 70 9.49 -6.18 1.94
CA ALA A 70 8.75 -6.64 3.13
C ALA A 70 7.50 -5.79 3.46
N THR A 71 7.49 -4.52 3.07
CA THR A 71 6.47 -3.56 3.50
C THR A 71 5.11 -3.68 2.82
N PRO A 72 4.99 -3.95 1.50
CA PRO A 72 3.67 -4.09 0.87
C PRO A 72 2.85 -5.21 1.51
N ILE A 73 3.50 -6.33 1.81
CA ILE A 73 2.89 -7.53 2.40
C ILE A 73 2.40 -7.26 3.83
N ALA A 74 3.23 -6.59 4.65
CA ALA A 74 2.88 -6.24 6.02
C ALA A 74 1.74 -5.21 6.07
N VAL A 75 1.80 -4.18 5.23
CA VAL A 75 0.78 -3.12 5.16
C VAL A 75 -0.54 -3.67 4.64
N GLN A 76 -0.51 -4.56 3.66
CA GLN A 76 -1.71 -5.25 3.18
C GLN A 76 -2.35 -6.12 4.26
N GLY A 77 -1.54 -6.79 5.10
CA GLY A 77 -2.06 -7.51 6.27
C GLY A 77 -2.80 -6.61 7.25
N VAL A 78 -2.31 -5.39 7.48
CA VAL A 78 -3.01 -4.39 8.30
C VAL A 78 -4.34 -3.98 7.66
N VAL A 79 -4.36 -3.72 6.35
CA VAL A 79 -5.60 -3.34 5.63
C VAL A 79 -6.65 -4.44 5.67
N LEU A 80 -6.25 -5.71 5.51
CA LEU A 80 -7.17 -6.86 5.62
C LEU A 80 -7.72 -7.04 7.03
N GLN A 81 -6.90 -6.82 8.07
CA GLN A 81 -7.36 -6.83 9.45
C GLN A 81 -8.39 -5.73 9.74
N VAL A 82 -8.24 -4.54 9.15
CA VAL A 82 -9.19 -3.42 9.30
C VAL A 82 -10.58 -3.77 8.76
N ILE A 83 -10.67 -4.61 7.73
CA ILE A 83 -11.94 -5.09 7.16
C ILE A 83 -12.38 -6.45 7.72
N GLY A 84 -11.63 -7.02 8.67
CA GLY A 84 -11.99 -8.26 9.36
C GLY A 84 -11.72 -9.55 8.57
N ILE A 85 -10.82 -9.51 7.58
CA ILE A 85 -10.45 -10.67 6.75
C ILE A 85 -9.12 -11.27 7.26
N PRO A 86 -9.00 -12.60 7.37
CA PRO A 86 -7.77 -13.25 7.81
C PRO A 86 -6.60 -12.97 6.84
N THR A 87 -5.40 -12.73 7.40
CA THR A 87 -4.19 -12.43 6.62
C THR A 87 -3.61 -13.63 5.87
N ALA A 88 -4.21 -14.82 6.02
CA ALA A 88 -3.81 -16.02 5.29
C ALA A 88 -4.07 -15.88 3.76
N ASP A 89 -5.06 -15.07 3.37
CA ASP A 89 -5.47 -14.90 1.98
C ASP A 89 -4.47 -14.05 1.15
N ILE A 90 -3.46 -13.46 1.80
CA ILE A 90 -2.37 -12.69 1.16
C ILE A 90 -1.50 -13.60 0.29
N GLY A 91 -1.50 -14.92 0.52
CA GLY A 91 -0.65 -15.87 -0.19
C GLY A 91 -0.77 -15.81 -1.72
N LEU A 92 -1.96 -15.48 -2.25
CA LEU A 92 -2.17 -15.37 -3.70
C LEU A 92 -1.45 -14.15 -4.29
N ILE A 93 -1.32 -13.07 -3.52
CA ILE A 93 -0.59 -11.86 -3.92
C ILE A 93 0.91 -12.07 -3.77
N VAL A 94 1.38 -12.69 -2.68
CA VAL A 94 2.82 -12.99 -2.50
C VAL A 94 3.37 -13.83 -3.65
N ALA A 95 2.57 -14.75 -4.20
CA ALA A 95 2.98 -15.58 -5.33
C ALA A 95 3.28 -14.78 -6.62
N ILE A 96 2.70 -13.59 -6.75
CA ILE A 96 2.78 -12.74 -7.96
C ILE A 96 3.54 -11.42 -7.65
N ASP A 97 3.81 -11.12 -6.38
CA ASP A 97 4.47 -9.89 -5.91
C ASP A 97 5.85 -9.68 -6.55
N TRP A 98 6.54 -10.74 -6.98
CA TRP A 98 7.83 -10.65 -7.70
C TRP A 98 7.71 -10.09 -9.13
N PHE A 99 6.50 -10.06 -9.71
CA PHE A 99 6.24 -9.54 -11.05
C PHE A 99 5.97 -8.03 -11.06
N VAL A 100 5.64 -7.45 -9.90
CA VAL A 100 5.20 -6.06 -9.72
C VAL A 100 6.35 -5.21 -9.17
#